data_AF-A0A9D7TWP1-F1
#
_entry.id   AF-A0A9D7TWP1-F1
#
_cell.length_a   1.000
_cell.length_b   1.000
_cell.length_c   1.000
_cell.angle_alpha   90.00
_cell.angle_beta   90.00
_cell.angle_gamma   90.00
#
_symmetry.space_group_name_H-M   'P 1'
#
loop_
_entity.id
_entity.type
_entity.pdbx_description
1 polymer ?
#
loop_
_entity_poly.entity_id
_entity_poly.type
_entity_poly.pdbx_seq_one_letter_code
_entity_poly.pdbx_strand_id
1 'polypeptide(L)'
;MKIQLSDSFTITHLEASTNYTIFHFMDGRKEIHAYTLKKYENEFLPTQAFSRIHRRYLVNRQFISSSNDSEVILSCGKRLPLARRRRV
;
A
#
# COMPACT_ATOMS: atom_id res chain seq x y z
N MET A 1 8.88 8.21 -15.89
CA MET A 1 9.16 7.94 -14.48
C MET A 1 9.46 6.45 -14.36
N LYS A 2 10.73 6.05 -14.23
CA LYS A 2 11.12 4.65 -14.05
C LYS A 2 11.06 4.36 -12.56
N ILE A 3 10.09 3.57 -12.12
CA ILE A 3 10.16 2.93 -10.81
C ILE A 3 11.27 1.90 -10.95
N GLN A 4 12.37 2.06 -10.22
CA GLN A 4 13.43 1.06 -10.19
C GLN A 4 12.87 -0.18 -9.47
N LEU A 5 12.95 -1.35 -10.09
CA LEU A 5 12.42 -2.62 -9.55
C LEU A 5 12.95 -2.97 -8.16
N SER A 6 14.05 -2.35 -7.73
CA SER A 6 14.63 -2.47 -6.39
C SER A 6 13.77 -1.91 -5.26
N ASP A 7 12.86 -0.96 -5.53
CA ASP A 7 12.06 -0.30 -4.50
C ASP A 7 10.86 -1.14 -4.02
N SER A 8 10.42 -2.14 -4.81
CA SER A 8 9.30 -3.02 -4.45
C SER A 8 9.52 -3.79 -3.13
N PHE A 9 10.78 -4.04 -2.77
CA PHE A 9 11.14 -4.75 -1.53
C PHE A 9 11.17 -3.87 -0.29
N THR A 10 11.02 -2.55 -0.41
CA THR A 10 11.04 -1.61 0.73
C THR A 10 9.72 -0.88 0.92
N ILE A 11 8.79 -0.97 -0.06
CA ILE A 11 7.47 -0.37 0.01
C ILE A 11 6.56 -1.18 0.94
N THR A 12 6.07 -0.51 1.99
CA THR A 12 5.15 -1.09 2.98
C THR A 12 3.69 -0.94 2.56
N HIS A 13 3.31 0.27 2.11
CA HIS A 13 1.96 0.58 1.68
C HIS A 13 1.92 1.80 0.76
N LEU A 14 0.86 1.87 -0.03
CA LEU A 14 0.50 3.02 -0.84
C LEU A 14 -0.74 3.67 -0.26
N GLU A 15 -0.76 5.00 -0.27
CA GLU A 15 -1.86 5.83 0.20
C GLU A 15 -2.39 6.72 -0.92
N ALA A 16 -3.71 6.73 -1.14
CA ALA A 16 -4.35 7.64 -2.07
C ALA A 16 -4.46 9.05 -1.47
N SER A 17 -3.99 10.04 -2.25
CA SER A 17 -4.09 11.47 -1.98
C SER A 17 -4.69 12.19 -3.19
N THR A 18 -6.02 12.27 -3.25
CA THR A 18 -6.80 12.87 -4.36
C THR A 18 -6.41 12.28 -5.73
N ASN A 19 -5.53 12.93 -6.48
CA ASN A 19 -5.07 12.49 -7.80
C ASN A 19 -3.65 11.89 -7.78
N TYR A 20 -3.05 11.83 -6.60
CA TYR A 20 -1.70 11.33 -6.37
C TYR A 20 -1.74 10.07 -5.52
N THR A 21 -0.66 9.31 -5.59
CA THR A 21 -0.41 8.18 -4.70
C THR A 21 0.89 8.40 -3.94
N ILE A 22 0.83 8.24 -2.63
CA ILE A 22 1.96 8.35 -1.74
C ILE A 22 2.47 6.93 -1.46
N PHE A 23 3.71 6.67 -1.82
CA PHE A 23 4.42 5.43 -1.53
C PHE A 23 5.11 5.60 -0.18
N HIS A 24 4.86 4.67 0.75
CA HIS A 24 5.49 4.67 2.07
C HIS A 24 6.47 3.51 2.17
N PHE A 25 7.72 3.84 2.49
CA PHE A 25 8.82 2.91 2.59
C PHE A 25 9.09 2.51 4.04
N MET A 26 9.78 1.38 4.24
CA MET A 26 10.07 0.83 5.56
C MET A 26 11.01 1.72 6.39
N ASP A 27 11.87 2.49 5.72
CA ASP A 27 12.79 3.47 6.32
C ASP A 27 12.10 4.81 6.70
N GLY A 28 10.80 4.93 6.43
CA GLY A 28 10.02 6.16 6.66
C GLY A 28 10.04 7.16 5.50
N ARG A 29 10.78 6.89 4.42
CA ARG A 29 10.74 7.68 3.19
C ARG A 29 9.33 7.66 2.59
N LYS A 30 8.98 8.76 1.93
CA LYS A 30 7.73 8.90 1.18
C LYS A 30 7.99 9.45 -0.20
N GLU A 31 7.30 8.91 -1.19
CA GLU A 31 7.31 9.43 -2.55
C GLU A 31 5.91 9.70 -3.05
N ILE A 32 5.73 10.83 -3.73
CA ILE A 32 4.46 11.20 -4.33
C ILE A 32 4.53 10.95 -5.82
N HIS A 33 3.57 10.18 -6.31
CA HIS A 33 3.46 9.82 -7.72
C HIS A 33 2.15 10.35 -8.30
N ALA A 34 2.19 10.79 -9.57
CA ALA A 34 1.08 11.43 -10.26
C ALA A 34 -0.03 10.47 -10.74
N TYR A 35 0.09 9.17 -10.46
CA TYR A 35 -0.93 8.19 -10.79
C TYR A 35 -1.82 7.88 -9.60
N THR A 36 -3.05 7.47 -9.88
CA THR A 36 -4.02 7.08 -8.86
C THR A 36 -3.75 5.69 -8.32
N LEU A 37 -4.21 5.43 -7.09
CA LEU A 37 -4.06 4.13 -6.44
C LEU A 37 -4.68 2.99 -7.26
N LYS A 38 -5.79 3.25 -7.97
CA LYS A 38 -6.45 2.28 -8.85
C LYS A 38 -5.56 1.88 -10.03
N LYS A 39 -4.80 2.83 -10.60
CA LYS A 39 -3.87 2.55 -11.68
C LYS A 39 -2.75 1.62 -11.21
N TYR A 40 -2.22 1.86 -10.00
CA TYR A 40 -1.24 0.96 -9.39
C TYR A 40 -1.78 -0.43 -9.10
N GLU A 41 -3.00 -0.52 -8.54
CA GLU A 41 -3.70 -1.79 -8.28
C GLU A 41 -3.85 -2.64 -9.55
N ASN A 42 -4.14 -2.01 -10.69
CA ASN A 42 -4.49 -2.72 -11.93
C ASN A 42 -3.31 -2.98 -12.87
N GLU A 43 -2.38 -2.04 -12.99
CA GLU A 43 -1.41 -2.03 -14.12
C GLU A 43 0.04 -2.20 -13.67
N PHE A 44 0.37 -1.85 -12.42
CA PHE A 44 1.78 -1.71 -12.02
C PHE A 44 2.20 -2.66 -10.89
N LEU A 45 1.27 -3.13 -10.06
CA LEU A 45 1.60 -3.95 -8.90
C LEU A 45 1.11 -5.39 -9.08
N PRO A 46 1.94 -6.39 -8.76
CA PRO A 46 1.51 -7.77 -8.77
C PRO A 46 0.44 -7.99 -7.69
N THR A 47 -0.72 -8.49 -8.11
CA THR A 47 -1.90 -8.75 -7.25
C THR A 47 -1.61 -9.69 -6.08
N GLN A 48 -0.60 -10.54 -6.21
CA GLN A 48 -0.19 -11.46 -5.15
C GLN A 48 0.60 -10.76 -4.02
N ALA A 49 1.36 -9.70 -4.34
CA ALA A 49 2.20 -9.00 -3.39
C ALA A 49 1.44 -7.89 -2.65
N PHE A 50 0.53 -7.20 -3.36
CA PHE A 50 -0.22 -6.09 -2.78
C PHE A 50 -1.71 -6.39 -2.65
N SER A 51 -2.29 -6.02 -1.51
CA SER A 51 -3.72 -6.13 -1.25
C SER A 51 -4.33 -4.78 -0.92
N ARG A 52 -5.44 -4.46 -1.58
CA ARG A 52 -6.15 -3.22 -1.32
C ARG A 52 -7.15 -3.38 -0.19
N ILE A 53 -6.76 -2.93 0.99
CA ILE A 53 -7.52 -3.06 2.25
C ILE A 53 -8.55 -1.94 2.46
N HIS A 54 -8.36 -0.79 1.84
CA HIS A 54 -9.25 0.37 2.00
C HIS A 54 -9.31 1.18 0.70
N ARG A 55 -10.32 2.05 0.56
CA ARG A 55 -10.42 2.93 -0.63
C ARG A 55 -9.17 3.79 -0.82
N ARG A 56 -8.48 4.12 0.29
CA ARG A 56 -7.23 4.90 0.33
C ARG A 56 -5.95 4.08 0.51
N TYR A 57 -6.01 2.79 0.83
CA TYR A 57 -4.80 2.04 1.20
C TYR A 57 -4.66 0.74 0.44
N LEU A 58 -3.45 0.51 -0.06
CA LEU A 58 -3.02 -0.72 -0.70
C LEU A 58 -1.71 -1.13 -0.03
N VAL A 59 -1.71 -2.30 0.61
CA VAL A 59 -0.63 -2.74 1.50
C VAL A 59 0.17 -3.86 0.85
N ASN A 60 1.48 -3.87 1.08
CA ASN A 60 2.32 -5.00 0.73
C ASN A 60 2.14 -6.09 1.78
N ARG A 61 1.68 -7.28 1.35
CA ARG A 61 1.37 -8.41 2.23
C ARG A 61 2.60 -8.91 2.99
N GLN A 62 3.79 -8.75 2.42
CA GLN A 62 5.04 -9.12 3.09
C GLN A 62 5.33 -8.30 4.34
N PHE A 63 4.75 -7.11 4.45
CA PHE A 63 4.94 -6.19 5.57
C PHE A 63 3.76 -6.19 6.55
N ILE A 64 2.79 -7.10 6.40
CA ILE A 64 1.70 -7.23 7.36
C ILE A 64 2.21 -8.01 8.57
N SER A 65 2.18 -7.38 9.74
CA SER A 65 2.53 -8.02 11.01
C SER A 65 1.32 -8.72 11.63
N SER A 66 0.15 -8.07 11.61
CA SER A 66 -1.11 -8.65 12.04
C SER A 66 -2.29 -7.94 11.40
N SER A 67 -3.46 -8.57 11.41
CA SER A 67 -4.71 -7.97 10.92
C SER A 67 -5.87 -8.42 11.78
N ASN A 68 -6.83 -7.53 12.00
CA ASN A 68 -8.12 -7.84 12.61
C ASN A 68 -9.26 -7.32 11.71
N ASP A 69 -10.50 -7.46 12.16
CA ASP A 69 -11.69 -7.08 11.39
C ASP A 69 -11.80 -5.57 11.06
N SER A 70 -10.98 -4.74 11.71
CA SER A 70 -11.05 -3.28 11.64
C SER A 70 -9.78 -2.62 11.12
N GLU A 71 -8.62 -3.25 11.28
CA GLU A 71 -7.32 -2.67 10.95
C GLU A 71 -6.27 -3.72 10.57
N VAL A 72 -5.26 -3.26 9.85
CA VAL A 72 -4.05 -3.99 9.49
C VAL A 72 -2.86 -3.28 10.14
N ILE A 73 -2.04 -4.04 10.86
CA ILE A 73 -0.82 -3.57 11.49
C ILE A 73 0.35 -3.97 10.60
N LEU A 74 1.13 -2.98 10.17
CA LEU A 74 2.33 -3.19 9.38
C LEU A 74 3.56 -3.35 10.27
N SER A 75 4.60 -4.01 9.77
CA SER A 75 5.88 -4.18 10.46
C SER A 75 6.62 -2.87 10.75
N CYS A 76 6.29 -1.78 10.04
CA CYS A 76 6.76 -0.42 10.36
C CYS A 76 6.00 0.23 11.54
N GLY A 77 5.10 -0.50 12.21
CA GLY A 77 4.29 -0.02 13.34
C GLY A 77 3.04 0.78 12.95
N LYS A 78 2.83 1.03 11.65
CA LYS A 78 1.62 1.71 11.15
C LYS A 78 0.39 0.83 11.28
N ARG A 79 -0.71 1.42 11.78
CA ARG A 79 -2.04 0.82 11.78
C ARG A 79 -2.90 1.46 10.70
N LEU A 80 -3.44 0.65 9.80
CA LEU A 80 -4.24 1.11 8.66
C LEU A 80 -5.65 0.54 8.75
N PRO A 81 -6.70 1.36 8.57
CA PRO A 81 -8.08 0.88 8.67
C PRO A 81 -8.40 -0.08 7.53
N LEU A 82 -9.09 -1.17 7.86
CA LEU A 82 -9.65 -2.13 6.91
C LEU A 82 -11.08 -1.71 6.55
N ALA A 83 -11.40 -1.57 5.26
CA ALA A 83 -12.77 -1.28 4.85
C ALA A 83 -13.66 -2.48 5.12
N ARG A 84 -14.82 -2.25 5.78
CA ARG A 84 -15.79 -3.29 6.17
C ARG A 84 -16.30 -4.17 5.02
N ARG A 85 -16.27 -3.67 3.77
CA ARG A 85 -16.64 -4.42 2.53
C ARG A 85 -15.50 -5.22 1.91
N ARG A 86 -14.27 -5.05 2.41
CA ARG A 86 -13.05 -5.70 1.91
C ARG A 86 -12.45 -6.59 3.00
N ARG A 87 -13.34 -7.34 3.67
CA ARG A 87 -12.92 -8.48 4.50
C ARG A 87 -12.27 -9.47 3.55
N VAL A 88 -11.01 -9.76 3.80
CA VAL A 88 -10.22 -10.74 3.04
C VAL A 88 -10.56 -12.12 3.55
#